data_AF-A0AAX6E618-F1
#
_entry.id   AF-A0AAX6E618-F1
#
_cell.length_a   1.000
_cell.length_b   1.000
_cell.length_c   1.000
_cell.angle_alpha   90.00
_cell.angle_beta   90.00
_cell.angle_gamma   90.00
#
_symmetry.space_group_name_H-M   'P 1'
#
loop_
_entity.id
_entity.type
_entity.pdbx_description
1 polymer ?
#
loop_
_entity_poly.entity_id
_entity_poly.type
_entity_poly.pdbx_seq_one_letter_code
_entity_poly.pdbx_strand_id
1 'polypeptide(L)'
;MGIRFLLFFFLFSLPGIMCKESPDVTIIVRGSDLAAETNDEFVCATIDWWPPQKCNYNQCPWGKASVFNLDLNHTFLANAIQAFNPLRIRVGGSLQDKVVYGVENLGYPCEPISKVAGELFGFSKGCLSMARWDKLNLYSKRQEQL
;
A
#
# COMPACT_ATOMS: atom_id res chain seq x y z
N MET A 1 -28.06 52.08 -11.06
CA MET A 1 -27.27 51.67 -9.88
C MET A 1 -27.99 50.71 -8.92
N GLY A 2 -29.33 50.63 -8.90
CA GLY A 2 -30.06 49.77 -7.94
C GLY A 2 -29.99 48.25 -8.18
N ILE A 3 -30.03 47.77 -9.43
CA ILE A 3 -30.10 46.32 -9.74
C ILE A 3 -28.81 45.58 -9.37
N ARG A 4 -27.63 46.19 -9.59
CA ARG A 4 -26.33 45.60 -9.19
C ARG A 4 -26.19 45.49 -7.67
N PHE A 5 -26.71 46.47 -6.92
CA PHE A 5 -26.72 46.42 -5.46
C PHE A 5 -27.65 45.31 -4.95
N LEU A 6 -28.85 45.16 -5.53
CA LEU A 6 -29.78 44.10 -5.18
C LEU A 6 -29.21 42.70 -5.47
N LEU A 7 -28.55 42.51 -6.62
CA LEU A 7 -27.84 41.28 -6.96
C LEU A 7 -26.69 40.99 -5.99
N PHE A 8 -25.95 42.01 -5.56
CA PHE A 8 -24.88 41.86 -4.57
C PHE A 8 -25.43 41.39 -3.22
N PHE A 9 -26.51 42.01 -2.73
CA PHE A 9 -27.17 41.59 -1.49
C PHE A 9 -27.76 40.17 -1.59
N PHE A 10 -28.30 39.80 -2.75
CA PHE A 10 -28.82 38.44 -2.99
C PHE A 10 -27.71 37.40 -3.01
N LEU A 11 -26.59 37.67 -3.69
CA LEU A 11 -25.42 36.79 -3.71
C LEU A 11 -24.74 36.68 -2.34
N PHE A 12 -24.79 37.72 -1.52
CA PHE A 12 -24.24 37.71 -0.16
C PHE A 12 -25.13 36.97 0.85
N SER A 13 -26.42 36.80 0.58
CA SER A 13 -27.37 36.08 1.45
C SER A 13 -27.51 34.58 1.11
N LEU A 14 -27.13 34.17 -0.11
CA LEU A 14 -27.11 32.76 -0.54
C LEU A 14 -26.26 31.81 0.35
N PRO A 15 -25.09 32.20 0.92
CA PRO A 15 -24.28 31.30 1.74
C PRO A 15 -24.95 30.90 3.06
N GLY A 16 -25.85 31.74 3.60
CA GLY A 16 -26.55 31.47 4.86
C GLY A 16 -27.70 30.48 4.74
N ILE A 17 -28.29 30.35 3.54
CA ILE A 17 -29.49 29.51 3.30
C ILE A 17 -29.11 28.05 2.97
N MET A 18 -27.89 27.80 2.49
CA MET A 18 -27.39 26.45 2.20
C MET A 18 -26.60 25.80 3.34
N CYS A 19 -26.57 26.41 4.53
CA CYS A 19 -25.98 25.76 5.69
C CYS A 19 -26.92 24.64 6.15
N LYS A 20 -26.65 23.41 5.72
CA LYS A 20 -27.37 22.24 6.20
C LYS A 20 -26.95 22.00 7.64
N GLU A 21 -27.89 22.13 8.56
CA GLU A 21 -27.66 21.79 9.97
C GLU A 21 -27.20 20.33 10.03
N SER A 22 -26.02 20.09 10.59
CA SER A 22 -25.57 18.72 10.82
C SER A 22 -26.45 18.16 11.93
N PRO A 23 -27.05 16.98 11.77
CA PRO A 23 -27.82 16.38 12.84
C PRO A 23 -26.92 16.16 14.06
N ASP A 24 -27.46 16.40 15.25
CA ASP A 24 -26.80 16.03 16.49
C ASP A 24 -26.68 14.50 16.58
N VAL A 25 -25.48 14.01 16.90
CA VAL A 25 -25.21 12.58 17.06
C VAL A 25 -24.67 12.35 18.47
N THR A 26 -25.28 11.41 19.19
CA THR A 26 -24.79 10.95 20.50
C THR A 26 -23.91 9.72 20.33
N ILE A 27 -22.66 9.80 20.82
CA ILE A 27 -21.73 8.66 20.89
C ILE A 27 -21.70 8.15 22.33
N ILE A 28 -21.96 6.86 22.52
CA ILE A 28 -21.89 6.19 23.84
C ILE A 28 -20.69 5.26 23.86
N VAL A 29 -19.70 5.54 24.72
CA VAL A 29 -18.52 4.68 24.92
C VAL A 29 -18.72 3.86 26.19
N ARG A 30 -18.80 2.54 26.05
CA ARG A 30 -18.94 1.61 27.19
C ARG A 30 -17.57 1.04 27.59
N GLY A 31 -16.84 1.77 28.42
CA GLY A 31 -15.48 1.39 28.82
C GLY A 31 -15.37 0.12 29.67
N SER A 32 -16.47 -0.37 30.25
CA SER A 32 -16.54 -1.61 31.03
C SER A 32 -16.80 -2.87 30.20
N ASP A 33 -17.26 -2.71 28.96
CA ASP A 33 -17.73 -3.81 28.13
C ASP A 33 -16.66 -4.09 27.05
N LEU A 34 -15.90 -5.18 27.21
CA LEU A 34 -14.93 -5.61 26.21
C LEU A 34 -15.64 -6.26 25.01
N ALA A 35 -15.49 -5.70 23.81
CA ALA A 35 -16.07 -6.25 22.58
C ALA A 35 -15.19 -7.35 21.95
N ALA A 36 -13.88 -7.11 21.88
CA ALA A 36 -12.86 -8.03 21.36
C ALA A 36 -11.46 -7.54 21.74
N GLU A 37 -10.48 -8.44 21.65
CA GLU A 37 -9.06 -8.13 21.76
C GLU A 37 -8.39 -8.25 20.39
N THR A 38 -7.53 -7.30 20.05
CA THR A 38 -6.71 -7.32 18.85
C THR A 38 -5.31 -7.84 19.18
N ASN A 39 -4.69 -8.56 18.26
CA ASN A 39 -3.28 -8.95 18.38
C ASN A 39 -2.37 -7.69 18.33
N ASP A 40 -1.23 -7.72 18.99
CA ASP A 40 -0.14 -6.72 18.89
C ASP A 40 0.22 -6.36 17.43
N GLU A 41 0.18 -7.31 16.49
CA GLU A 41 0.42 -7.09 15.06
C GLU A 41 -0.85 -6.77 14.25
N PHE A 42 -1.88 -6.22 14.90
CA PHE A 42 -3.14 -5.85 14.24
C PHE A 42 -2.92 -4.86 13.09
N VAL A 43 -1.99 -3.91 13.27
CA VAL A 43 -1.55 -3.04 12.18
C VAL A 43 -0.55 -3.81 11.32
N CYS A 44 -0.88 -3.97 10.04
CA CYS A 44 -0.05 -4.71 9.09
C CYS A 44 0.08 -3.97 7.75
N ALA A 45 1.13 -4.28 6.99
CA ALA A 45 1.38 -3.74 5.66
C ALA A 45 1.56 -4.85 4.62
N THR A 46 1.45 -4.51 3.34
CA THR A 46 1.73 -5.43 2.23
C THR A 46 2.79 -4.86 1.30
N ILE A 47 3.71 -5.70 0.84
CA ILE A 47 4.65 -5.41 -0.25
C ILE A 47 4.27 -6.30 -1.44
N ASP A 48 4.00 -5.68 -2.59
CA ASP A 48 3.49 -6.36 -3.78
C ASP A 48 4.61 -6.81 -4.74
N TRP A 49 4.26 -7.72 -5.63
CA TRP A 49 5.07 -8.31 -6.68
C TRP A 49 5.05 -7.51 -8.00
N TRP A 50 4.25 -6.46 -8.12
CA TRP A 50 4.17 -5.70 -9.38
C TRP A 50 5.53 -5.13 -9.82
N PRO A 51 6.00 -5.44 -11.03
CA PRO A 51 7.26 -4.91 -11.51
C PRO A 51 7.08 -3.45 -11.99
N PRO A 52 8.17 -2.65 -12.15
CA PRO A 52 8.10 -1.24 -12.54
C PRO A 52 7.31 -0.98 -13.83
N GLN A 53 7.27 -1.98 -14.71
CA GLN A 53 6.56 -1.90 -15.98
C GLN A 53 5.04 -1.90 -15.79
N LYS A 54 4.50 -2.28 -14.62
CA LYS A 54 3.07 -2.22 -14.36
C LYS A 54 2.60 -0.76 -14.35
N CYS A 55 1.92 -0.38 -15.42
CA CYS A 55 1.36 0.95 -15.60
C CYS A 55 -0.15 0.86 -15.80
N ASN A 56 -0.89 1.76 -15.17
CA ASN A 56 -2.33 1.93 -15.31
C ASN A 56 -2.61 3.40 -15.60
N TYR A 57 -3.56 3.69 -16.49
CA TYR A 57 -3.99 5.07 -16.76
C TYR A 57 -2.81 6.02 -17.05
N ASN A 58 -1.83 5.57 -17.85
CA ASN A 58 -0.60 6.30 -18.18
C ASN A 58 0.31 6.64 -16.98
N GLN A 59 0.18 5.94 -15.86
CA GLN A 59 1.03 6.07 -14.67
C GLN A 59 1.70 4.74 -14.32
N CYS A 60 2.95 4.76 -13.88
CA CYS A 60 3.72 3.58 -13.48
C CYS A 60 4.13 3.69 -12.00
N PRO A 61 3.19 3.51 -11.06
CA PRO A 61 3.40 3.87 -9.65
C PRO A 61 4.40 2.96 -8.92
N TRP A 62 4.67 1.76 -9.45
CA TRP A 62 5.40 0.74 -8.73
C TRP A 62 6.90 1.01 -8.61
N GLY A 63 7.52 1.73 -9.54
CA GLY A 63 8.93 2.16 -9.44
C GLY A 63 9.85 1.16 -8.72
N LYS A 64 10.39 1.56 -7.56
CA LYS A 64 11.17 0.71 -6.63
C LYS A 64 10.39 0.37 -5.35
N ALA A 65 9.13 -0.02 -5.47
CA ALA A 65 8.24 -0.30 -4.35
C ALA A 65 7.86 -1.79 -4.23
N SER A 66 8.40 -2.66 -5.10
CA SER A 66 8.05 -4.09 -5.12
C SER A 66 9.03 -4.95 -4.34
N VAL A 67 8.62 -6.17 -4.02
CA VAL A 67 9.48 -7.19 -3.39
C VAL A 67 10.81 -7.36 -4.14
N PHE A 68 10.79 -7.21 -5.47
CA PHE A 68 11.96 -7.40 -6.32
C PHE A 68 13.02 -6.31 -6.16
N ASN A 69 12.62 -5.06 -5.91
CA ASN A 69 13.49 -3.90 -6.09
C ASN A 69 13.34 -2.78 -5.06
N LEU A 70 12.52 -2.97 -4.02
CA LEU A 70 12.47 -2.10 -2.86
C LEU A 70 13.86 -1.88 -2.27
N ASP A 71 14.21 -0.62 -2.01
CA ASP A 71 15.46 -0.24 -1.39
C ASP A 71 15.41 -0.48 0.12
N LEU A 72 16.03 -1.57 0.55
CA LEU A 72 16.07 -2.00 1.96
C LEU A 72 17.06 -1.19 2.80
N ASN A 73 17.85 -0.30 2.20
CA ASN A 73 18.74 0.62 2.92
C ASN A 73 18.11 2.01 3.10
N HIS A 74 16.88 2.22 2.64
CA HIS A 74 16.24 3.53 2.69
C HIS A 74 15.78 3.88 4.12
N THR A 75 16.28 4.98 4.67
CA THR A 75 16.00 5.40 6.05
C THR A 75 14.51 5.57 6.33
N PHE A 76 13.74 6.11 5.38
CA PHE A 76 12.29 6.26 5.57
C PHE A 76 11.56 4.92 5.68
N LEU A 77 12.03 3.87 5.00
CA LEU A 77 11.43 2.55 5.13
C LEU A 77 11.70 1.98 6.53
N ALA A 78 12.94 2.08 7.02
CA ALA A 78 13.30 1.63 8.35
C ALA A 78 12.52 2.38 9.44
N ASN A 79 12.46 3.71 9.36
CA ASN A 79 11.72 4.53 10.33
C ASN A 79 10.21 4.21 10.31
N ALA A 80 9.64 3.95 9.12
CA ALA A 80 8.25 3.56 9.01
C ALA A 80 8.00 2.20 9.70
N ILE A 81 8.84 1.20 9.47
CA ILE A 81 8.69 -0.11 10.10
C ILE A 81 8.85 0.00 11.63
N GLN A 82 9.83 0.77 12.10
CA GLN A 82 10.04 0.99 13.54
C GLN A 82 8.84 1.68 14.21
N ALA A 83 8.21 2.66 13.54
CA ALA A 83 7.04 3.36 14.07
C ALA A 83 5.81 2.47 14.26
N PHE A 84 5.76 1.33 13.56
CA PHE A 84 4.66 0.36 13.66
C PHE A 84 5.08 -0.96 14.33
N ASN A 85 6.23 -1.02 15.03
CA ASN A 85 6.70 -2.25 15.68
C ASN A 85 5.76 -2.66 16.85
N PRO A 86 5.22 -3.90 16.89
CA PRO A 86 5.40 -5.00 15.94
C PRO A 86 4.56 -4.86 14.66
N LEU A 87 5.23 -4.87 13.51
CA LEU A 87 4.60 -4.74 12.19
C LEU A 87 4.65 -6.07 11.44
N ARG A 88 3.47 -6.64 11.15
CA ARG A 88 3.38 -7.77 10.23
C ARG A 88 3.40 -7.27 8.78
N ILE A 89 4.32 -7.80 7.97
CA ILE A 89 4.39 -7.50 6.54
C ILE A 89 4.02 -8.73 5.71
N ARG A 90 2.94 -8.62 4.93
CA ARG A 90 2.58 -9.62 3.92
C ARG A 90 3.36 -9.37 2.64
N VAL A 91 4.05 -10.38 2.14
CA VAL A 91 4.65 -10.39 0.80
C VAL A 91 3.63 -11.02 -0.15
N GLY A 92 2.91 -10.22 -0.93
CA GLY A 92 1.73 -10.74 -1.63
C GLY A 92 1.06 -9.76 -2.59
N GLY A 93 0.26 -10.31 -3.50
CA GLY A 93 -0.44 -9.54 -4.53
C GLY A 93 -0.90 -10.45 -5.67
N SER A 94 -1.50 -9.87 -6.71
CA SER A 94 -2.05 -10.66 -7.84
C SER A 94 -1.01 -11.53 -8.55
N LEU A 95 0.25 -11.10 -8.62
CA LEU A 95 1.30 -11.87 -9.29
C LEU A 95 1.92 -12.97 -8.42
N GLN A 96 1.49 -13.15 -7.16
CA GLN A 96 2.08 -14.12 -6.24
C GLN A 96 2.09 -15.54 -6.83
N ASP A 97 1.02 -15.97 -7.49
CA ASP A 97 0.89 -17.31 -8.08
C ASP A 97 1.74 -17.49 -9.36
N LYS A 98 2.40 -16.43 -9.81
CA LYS A 98 3.33 -16.42 -10.95
C LYS A 98 4.80 -16.36 -10.53
N VAL A 99 5.08 -16.28 -9.24
CA VAL A 99 6.45 -16.19 -8.72
C VAL A 99 6.99 -17.56 -8.33
N VAL A 100 8.18 -17.88 -8.83
CA VAL A 100 8.98 -19.01 -8.36
C VAL A 100 10.21 -18.51 -7.58
N TYR A 101 10.72 -19.32 -6.66
CA TYR A 101 11.95 -19.01 -5.95
C TYR A 101 13.14 -19.59 -6.69
N GLY A 102 14.20 -18.79 -6.81
CA GLY A 102 15.46 -19.09 -7.50
C GLY A 102 16.32 -20.15 -6.82
N VAL A 103 15.73 -21.24 -6.35
CA VAL A 103 16.41 -22.36 -5.70
C VAL A 103 17.20 -23.20 -6.72
N GLU A 104 18.12 -24.00 -6.21
CA GLU A 104 18.86 -24.97 -7.03
C GLU A 104 17.88 -25.94 -7.74
N ASN A 105 18.24 -26.40 -8.95
CA ASN A 105 17.45 -27.34 -9.77
C ASN A 105 16.14 -26.81 -10.37
N LEU A 106 16.02 -25.51 -10.59
CA LEU A 106 14.87 -24.88 -11.26
C LEU A 106 14.61 -25.42 -12.69
N GLY A 107 15.64 -25.95 -13.35
CA GLY A 107 15.55 -26.50 -14.71
C GLY A 107 15.45 -25.45 -15.83
N TYR A 108 15.39 -24.16 -15.47
CA TYR A 108 15.40 -23.02 -16.39
C TYR A 108 15.97 -21.76 -15.70
N PRO A 109 16.37 -20.73 -16.48
CA PRO A 109 16.90 -19.48 -15.91
C PRO A 109 15.91 -18.76 -14.99
N CYS A 110 16.42 -18.16 -13.92
CA CYS A 110 15.62 -17.35 -12.98
C CYS A 110 15.35 -15.96 -13.57
N GLU A 111 14.32 -15.87 -14.41
CA GLU A 111 13.98 -14.63 -15.14
C GLU A 111 13.05 -13.68 -14.35
N PRO A 112 13.22 -12.36 -14.48
CA PRO A 112 12.33 -11.39 -13.85
C PRO A 112 10.93 -11.40 -14.49
N ILE A 113 9.93 -10.90 -13.75
CA ILE A 113 8.60 -10.68 -14.32
C ILE A 113 8.67 -9.64 -15.44
N SER A 114 8.09 -9.96 -16.59
CA SER A 114 8.02 -9.08 -17.76
C SER A 114 6.59 -8.98 -18.28
N LYS A 115 6.28 -7.93 -19.05
CA LYS A 115 4.98 -7.81 -19.71
C LYS A 115 4.87 -8.82 -20.84
N VAL A 116 3.79 -9.58 -20.84
CA VAL A 116 3.48 -10.53 -21.92
C VAL A 116 1.99 -10.43 -22.22
N ALA A 117 1.65 -10.10 -23.47
CA ALA A 117 0.26 -10.01 -23.89
C ALA A 117 -0.40 -11.40 -23.86
N GLY A 118 -1.67 -11.46 -23.42
CA GLY A 118 -2.43 -12.72 -23.35
C GLY A 118 -2.15 -13.58 -22.12
N GLU A 119 -1.11 -13.28 -21.34
CA GLU A 119 -0.86 -13.93 -20.05
C GLU A 119 -1.82 -13.43 -18.97
N LEU A 120 -2.08 -14.24 -17.94
CA LEU A 120 -2.83 -13.80 -16.76
C LEU A 120 -2.19 -12.52 -16.16
N PHE A 121 -3.02 -11.50 -15.96
CA PHE A 121 -2.64 -10.14 -15.58
C PHE A 121 -1.73 -9.37 -16.57
N GLY A 122 -1.41 -9.93 -17.73
CA GLY A 122 -0.53 -9.35 -18.74
C GLY A 122 0.96 -9.47 -18.42
N PHE A 123 1.35 -10.42 -17.56
CA PHE A 123 2.75 -10.62 -17.15
C PHE A 123 3.16 -12.09 -17.18
N SER A 124 4.45 -12.33 -17.46
CA SER A 124 5.04 -13.67 -17.42
C SER A 124 5.07 -14.25 -16.00
N LYS A 125 5.40 -15.54 -15.91
CA LYS A 125 6.03 -16.06 -14.68
C LYS A 125 7.31 -15.27 -14.41
N GLY A 126 7.67 -15.11 -13.15
CA GLY A 126 8.96 -14.53 -12.79
C GLY A 126 9.55 -15.20 -11.57
N CYS A 127 10.79 -14.86 -11.31
CA CYS A 127 11.61 -15.52 -10.34
C CYS A 127 12.14 -14.54 -9.29
N LEU A 128 12.00 -14.89 -8.01
CA LEU A 128 12.68 -14.21 -6.92
C LEU A 128 13.98 -14.96 -6.62
N SER A 129 15.12 -14.35 -6.94
CA SER A 129 16.43 -14.97 -6.65
C SER A 129 16.63 -15.15 -5.13
N MET A 130 17.33 -16.22 -4.75
CA MET A 130 17.63 -16.47 -3.33
C MET A 130 18.45 -15.32 -2.72
N ALA A 131 19.36 -14.72 -3.48
CA ALA A 131 20.09 -13.54 -3.04
C ALA A 131 19.18 -12.34 -2.71
N ARG A 132 18.05 -12.17 -3.41
CA ARG A 132 17.07 -11.12 -3.08
C ARG A 132 16.23 -11.53 -1.86
N TRP A 133 15.81 -12.79 -1.78
CA TRP A 133 15.12 -13.34 -0.61
C TRP A 133 15.93 -13.16 0.67
N ASP A 134 17.22 -13.48 0.64
CA ASP A 134 18.12 -13.35 1.79
C ASP A 134 18.23 -11.90 2.25
N LYS A 135 18.31 -10.94 1.31
CA LYS A 135 18.30 -9.50 1.64
C LYS A 135 17.02 -9.08 2.36
N LEU A 136 15.85 -9.56 1.89
CA LEU A 136 14.56 -9.27 2.52
C LEU A 136 14.49 -9.87 3.92
N ASN A 137 14.87 -11.14 4.07
CA ASN A 137 14.84 -11.86 5.34
C ASN A 137 15.80 -11.25 6.37
N LEU A 138 17.05 -10.94 5.96
CA LEU A 138 18.02 -10.27 6.82
C LEU A 138 17.57 -8.86 7.22
N TYR A 139 16.90 -8.15 6.33
CA TYR A 139 16.34 -6.84 6.64
C TYR A 139 15.23 -6.96 7.69
N SER A 140 14.28 -7.89 7.53
CA SER A 140 13.21 -8.13 8.52
C SER A 140 13.79 -8.47 9.89
N LYS A 141 14.75 -9.40 9.96
CA LYS A 141 15.42 -9.76 11.23
C LYS A 141 16.14 -8.59 11.89
N ARG A 142 16.69 -7.66 11.11
CA ARG A 142 17.31 -6.45 11.64
C ARG A 142 16.28 -5.50 12.26
N GLN A 143 15.11 -5.37 11.65
CA GLN A 143 14.05 -4.50 12.18
C GLN A 143 13.46 -5.04 13.49
N GLU A 144 13.40 -6.36 13.67
CA GLU A 144 12.96 -6.99 14.93
C GLU A 144 13.91 -6.75 16.11
N GLN A 145 15.16 -6.36 15.86
CA GLN A 145 16.18 -6.12 16.89
C GLN A 145 16.26 -4.65 17.34
N LEU A 146 15.49 -3.75 16.71
CA LEU A 146 15.50 -2.30 16.93
C LEU A 146 14.23 -1.82 17.64
#